data_AF-A0A947KIS1-F1
#
_entry.id   AF-A0A947KIS1-F1
#
_cell.length_a   1.000
_cell.length_b   1.000
_cell.length_c   1.000
_cell.angle_alpha   90.00
_cell.angle_beta   90.00
_cell.angle_gamma   90.00
#
_symmetry.space_group_name_H-M   'P 1'
#
loop_
_entity.id
_entity.type
_entity.pdbx_description
1 polymer ?
#
loop_
_entity_poly.entity_id
_entity_poly.type
_entity_poly.pdbx_seq_one_letter_code
_entity_poly.pdbx_strand_id
1 'polypeptide(L)'
;MSRQLFIFAIIFTIIASVGCSSKDTEKLAETQKKLATVISLGKDLMPVFKRSCGVCHNRQNLNSPATEHNVYYENIDDITNKIGKFIISGNPDESGLYKICEQSYPLSDEKIVMPPPGSGIPKWTDQELEKFAKWIAAGALKN
;
A
#
# COMPACT_ATOMS: atom_id res chain seq x y z
N MET A 1 34.21 -36.57 -54.54
CA MET A 1 35.37 -35.78 -54.05
C MET A 1 34.93 -35.14 -52.73
N SER A 2 35.25 -35.75 -51.58
CA SER A 2 36.43 -35.47 -50.73
C SER A 2 36.20 -34.21 -49.87
N ARG A 3 36.25 -34.13 -48.54
CA ARG A 3 36.76 -34.93 -47.39
C ARG A 3 35.93 -34.46 -46.16
N GLN A 4 35.37 -35.31 -45.31
CA GLN A 4 35.95 -35.82 -44.05
C GLN A 4 36.57 -34.75 -43.12
N LEU A 5 36.24 -34.85 -41.82
CA LEU A 5 36.68 -34.11 -40.60
C LEU A 5 35.61 -33.13 -40.07
N PHE A 6 35.16 -33.11 -38.81
CA PHE A 6 35.76 -33.60 -37.56
C PHE A 6 34.68 -33.71 -36.45
N ILE A 7 34.83 -34.75 -35.63
CA ILE A 7 34.70 -34.75 -34.14
C ILE A 7 33.28 -34.73 -33.54
N PHE A 8 32.86 -35.95 -33.16
CA PHE A 8 32.07 -36.24 -31.97
C PHE A 8 32.69 -35.57 -30.73
N ALA A 9 31.95 -34.70 -30.06
CA ALA A 9 32.20 -34.34 -28.66
C ALA A 9 30.88 -34.34 -27.90
N ILE A 10 30.72 -35.41 -27.12
CA ILE A 10 29.74 -35.57 -26.06
C ILE A 10 29.99 -34.45 -25.05
N ILE A 11 29.01 -33.55 -24.86
CA ILE A 11 28.92 -32.77 -23.62
C ILE A 11 27.52 -32.96 -23.06
N PHE A 12 27.45 -34.00 -22.23
CA PHE A 12 26.40 -34.24 -21.25
C PHE A 12 26.45 -33.09 -20.23
N THR A 13 25.77 -31.98 -20.49
CA THR A 13 25.64 -30.91 -19.48
C THR A 13 24.35 -31.14 -18.71
N ILE A 14 24.52 -31.86 -17.61
CA ILE A 14 23.56 -31.94 -16.50
C ILE A 14 23.32 -30.50 -16.01
N ILE A 15 22.20 -29.89 -16.37
CA ILE A 15 21.71 -28.75 -15.60
C ILE A 15 20.85 -29.35 -14.49
N ALA A 16 21.53 -29.57 -13.37
CA ALA A 16 20.93 -29.90 -12.10
C ALA A 16 19.77 -28.94 -11.81
N SER A 17 18.64 -29.53 -11.45
CA SER A 17 17.52 -28.89 -10.77
C SER A 17 18.03 -28.02 -9.62
N VAL A 18 18.13 -26.71 -9.85
CA VAL A 18 18.13 -25.75 -8.73
C VAL A 18 16.68 -25.69 -8.28
N GLY A 19 16.32 -26.60 -7.38
CA GLY A 19 15.13 -26.43 -6.56
C GLY A 19 15.31 -25.13 -5.77
N CYS A 20 14.62 -24.08 -6.19
CA CYS A 20 14.51 -22.86 -5.40
C CYS A 20 14.00 -23.25 -4.01
N SER A 21 14.88 -23.08 -3.02
CA SER A 21 14.65 -23.32 -1.61
C SER A 21 13.44 -22.52 -1.13
N SER A 22 12.30 -23.20 -0.95
CA SER A 22 11.06 -22.64 -0.39
C SER A 22 11.25 -22.04 1.01
N LYS A 23 12.28 -22.48 1.74
CA LYS A 23 12.61 -22.03 3.10
C LYS A 23 12.99 -20.56 3.17
N ASP A 24 13.61 -20.03 2.12
CA ASP A 24 14.02 -18.63 2.09
C ASP A 24 12.83 -17.71 1.80
N THR A 25 11.89 -18.16 0.97
CA THR A 25 10.61 -17.45 0.72
C THR A 25 9.72 -17.43 1.94
N GLU A 26 9.59 -18.54 2.67
CA GLU A 26 8.81 -18.61 3.91
C GLU A 26 9.39 -17.69 5.00
N LYS A 27 10.72 -17.66 5.16
CA LYS A 27 11.38 -16.78 6.13
C LYS A 27 11.23 -15.30 5.77
N LEU A 28 11.27 -14.96 4.48
CA LEU A 28 11.01 -13.59 4.01
C LEU A 28 9.55 -13.21 4.22
N ALA A 29 8.59 -14.11 3.95
CA ALA A 29 7.17 -13.88 4.20
C ALA A 29 6.86 -13.75 5.70
N GLU A 30 7.48 -14.56 6.56
CA GLU A 30 7.37 -14.48 8.03
C GLU A 30 7.96 -13.16 8.55
N THR A 31 9.12 -12.76 8.04
CA THR A 31 9.80 -11.51 8.43
C THR A 31 9.02 -10.30 7.93
N GLN A 32 8.48 -10.36 6.71
CA GLN A 32 7.60 -9.33 6.15
C GLN A 32 6.29 -9.26 6.93
N LYS A 33 5.68 -10.40 7.27
CA LYS A 33 4.49 -10.47 8.12
C LYS A 33 4.76 -9.91 9.51
N LYS A 34 5.92 -10.20 10.10
CA LYS A 34 6.38 -9.67 11.39
C LYS A 34 6.66 -8.17 11.33
N LEU A 35 7.30 -7.66 10.26
CA LEU A 35 7.47 -6.22 10.04
C LEU A 35 6.14 -5.52 9.79
N ALA A 36 5.24 -6.16 9.03
CA ALA A 36 3.90 -5.66 8.76
C ALA A 36 3.07 -5.58 10.05
N THR A 37 3.32 -6.46 11.02
CA THR A 37 2.71 -6.38 12.38
C THR A 37 3.28 -5.27 13.28
N VAL A 38 4.35 -4.56 12.88
CA VAL A 38 4.97 -3.50 13.69
C VAL A 38 4.36 -2.12 13.44
N ILE A 39 3.64 -1.90 12.32
CA ILE A 39 3.07 -0.59 12.01
C ILE A 39 1.79 -0.38 12.82
N SER A 40 1.76 0.68 13.63
CA SER A 40 0.59 1.08 14.42
C SER A 40 -0.24 2.11 13.67
N LEU A 41 -1.54 1.83 13.52
CA LEU A 41 -2.47 2.83 12.99
C LEU A 41 -2.39 4.12 13.81
N GLY A 42 -2.43 4.01 15.14
CA GLY A 42 -2.41 5.15 16.05
C GLY A 42 -1.11 5.95 16.02
N LYS A 43 0.05 5.30 16.02
CA LYS A 43 1.35 5.97 16.16
C LYS A 43 1.97 6.36 14.82
N ASP A 44 1.89 5.49 13.82
CA ASP A 44 2.61 5.68 12.56
C ASP A 44 1.76 6.36 11.49
N LEU A 45 0.46 6.08 11.44
CA LEU A 45 -0.41 6.52 10.34
C LEU A 45 -1.34 7.69 10.71
N MET A 46 -1.91 7.72 11.92
CA MET A 46 -2.80 8.81 12.33
C MET A 46 -2.16 10.21 12.22
N PRO A 47 -0.86 10.42 12.56
CA PRO A 47 -0.24 11.73 12.34
C PRO A 47 -0.25 12.16 10.87
N VAL A 48 -0.06 11.21 9.94
CA VAL A 48 -0.06 11.43 8.49
C VAL A 48 -1.47 11.76 8.00
N PHE A 49 -2.47 11.00 8.44
CA PHE A 49 -3.89 11.27 8.15
C PHE A 49 -4.33 12.64 8.67
N LYS A 50 -3.96 13.02 9.90
CA LYS A 50 -4.31 14.33 10.47
C LYS A 50 -3.68 15.47 9.68
N ARG A 51 -2.40 15.35 9.33
CA ARG A 51 -1.67 16.35 8.57
C ARG A 51 -2.24 16.57 7.18
N SER A 52 -2.57 15.48 6.48
CA SER A 52 -2.86 15.53 5.04
C SER A 52 -4.36 15.52 4.73
N CYS A 53 -5.19 14.94 5.60
CA CYS A 53 -6.63 14.77 5.40
C CYS A 53 -7.43 15.55 6.43
N GLY A 54 -7.05 15.43 7.71
CA GLY A 54 -7.76 16.02 8.85
C GLY A 54 -7.87 17.54 8.83
N VAL A 55 -7.05 18.26 8.04
CA VAL A 55 -7.17 19.72 7.89
C VAL A 55 -8.47 20.13 7.21
N CYS A 56 -8.94 19.36 6.22
CA CYS A 56 -10.20 19.64 5.51
C CYS A 56 -11.33 18.69 5.93
N HIS A 57 -10.97 17.47 6.35
CA HIS A 57 -11.88 16.41 6.78
C HIS A 57 -11.94 16.31 8.31
N ASN A 58 -12.41 17.37 8.96
CA ASN A 58 -12.65 17.42 10.40
C ASN A 58 -14.06 17.95 10.69
N ARG A 59 -14.57 17.65 11.88
CA ARG A 59 -15.92 18.03 12.32
C ARG A 59 -16.11 19.54 12.52
N GLN A 60 -15.03 20.32 12.61
CA GLN A 60 -15.09 21.76 12.83
C GLN A 60 -15.19 22.56 11.51
N ASN A 61 -14.83 21.95 10.38
CA ASN A 61 -14.88 22.57 9.07
C ASN A 61 -16.23 22.31 8.38
N LEU A 62 -17.29 22.95 8.89
CA LEU A 62 -18.68 22.70 8.50
C LEU A 62 -19.04 23.07 7.05
N ASN A 63 -18.16 23.80 6.34
CA ASN A 63 -18.38 24.24 4.95
C ASN A 63 -17.61 23.37 3.94
N SER A 64 -17.19 22.17 4.35
CA SER A 64 -16.45 21.23 3.51
C SER A 64 -17.38 20.15 2.95
N PRO A 65 -17.22 19.73 1.67
CA PRO A 65 -17.90 18.52 1.17
C PRO A 65 -17.61 17.27 2.02
N ALA A 66 -16.47 17.26 2.73
CA ALA A 66 -16.13 16.19 3.67
C ALA A 66 -17.15 16.04 4.82
N THR A 67 -17.60 17.16 5.39
CA THR A 67 -18.57 17.18 6.49
C THR A 67 -19.95 16.73 6.05
N GLU A 68 -20.37 17.11 4.84
CA GLU A 68 -21.66 16.67 4.27
C GLU A 68 -21.72 15.15 4.14
N HIS A 69 -20.61 14.53 3.74
CA HIS A 69 -20.50 13.09 3.60
C HIS A 69 -20.02 12.36 4.85
N ASN A 70 -19.86 13.03 5.99
CA ASN A 70 -19.36 12.45 7.24
C ASN A 70 -18.03 11.69 7.07
N VAL A 71 -17.09 12.28 6.34
CA VAL A 71 -15.75 11.73 6.06
C VAL A 71 -14.75 12.48 6.93
N TYR A 72 -14.27 11.84 7.99
CA TYR A 72 -13.40 12.44 9.00
C TYR A 72 -12.09 11.66 9.15
N TYR A 73 -11.03 12.32 9.62
CA TYR A 73 -9.70 11.72 9.86
C TYR A 73 -9.09 12.19 11.20
N GLU A 74 -9.91 12.38 12.23
CA GLU A 74 -9.50 12.99 13.51
C GLU A 74 -9.03 11.97 14.55
N ASN A 75 -9.47 10.71 14.42
CA ASN A 75 -9.15 9.64 15.35
C ASN A 75 -9.12 8.26 14.65
N ILE A 76 -8.68 7.24 15.38
CA ILE A 76 -8.57 5.86 14.89
C ILE A 76 -9.94 5.33 14.44
N ASP A 77 -11.00 5.63 15.18
CA ASP A 77 -12.35 5.14 14.88
C ASP A 77 -12.88 5.69 13.57
N ASP A 78 -12.50 6.92 13.20
CA ASP A 78 -12.84 7.51 11.91
C ASP A 78 -12.28 6.65 10.76
N ILE A 79 -11.03 6.19 10.90
CA ILE A 79 -10.35 5.33 9.91
C ILE A 79 -10.92 3.92 9.90
N THR A 80 -11.20 3.32 11.06
CA THR A 80 -11.62 1.90 11.12
C THR A 80 -13.11 1.69 10.87
N ASN A 81 -13.94 2.74 10.96
CA ASN A 81 -15.39 2.62 10.78
C ASN A 81 -15.80 2.91 9.33
N LYS A 82 -16.30 4.12 9.04
CA LYS A 82 -16.85 4.45 7.72
C LYS A 82 -15.77 4.44 6.63
N ILE A 83 -14.62 5.02 6.94
CA ILE A 83 -13.46 5.07 6.03
C ILE A 83 -12.89 3.66 5.83
N GLY A 84 -12.97 2.81 6.86
CA GLY A 84 -12.49 1.43 6.82
C GLY A 84 -13.14 0.59 5.73
N LYS A 85 -14.34 0.95 5.28
CA LYS A 85 -15.02 0.30 4.15
C LYS A 85 -14.27 0.46 2.81
N PHE A 86 -13.38 1.44 2.71
CA PHE A 86 -12.52 1.66 1.54
C PHE A 86 -11.15 0.98 1.66
N ILE A 87 -10.94 0.20 2.73
CA ILE A 87 -9.72 -0.53 3.01
C ILE A 87 -10.05 -2.03 2.94
N ILE A 88 -9.39 -2.73 2.02
CA ILE A 88 -9.50 -4.18 1.89
C ILE A 88 -8.33 -4.79 2.66
N SER A 89 -8.64 -5.30 3.86
CA SER A 89 -7.67 -5.95 4.74
C SER A 89 -6.88 -7.03 3.99
N GLY A 90 -5.55 -6.97 4.05
CA GLY A 90 -4.64 -7.86 3.33
C GLY A 90 -4.36 -7.49 1.88
N ASN A 91 -5.09 -6.52 1.28
CA ASN A 91 -4.96 -6.16 -0.14
C ASN A 91 -4.84 -4.64 -0.36
N PRO A 92 -3.62 -4.08 -0.31
CA PRO A 92 -3.37 -2.66 -0.57
C PRO A 92 -3.80 -2.22 -1.96
N ASP A 93 -3.49 -3.02 -2.99
CA ASP A 93 -3.70 -2.67 -4.40
C ASP A 93 -5.19 -2.64 -4.79
N GLU A 94 -6.06 -3.31 -4.04
CA GLU A 94 -7.50 -3.20 -4.21
C GLU A 94 -8.15 -2.17 -3.27
N SER A 95 -7.42 -1.67 -2.27
CA SER A 95 -7.94 -0.69 -1.32
C SER A 95 -8.12 0.68 -1.95
N GLY A 96 -9.38 1.13 -2.07
CA GLY A 96 -9.71 2.45 -2.62
C GLY A 96 -9.04 3.59 -1.87
N LEU A 97 -8.93 3.51 -0.54
CA LEU A 97 -8.25 4.55 0.25
C LEU A 97 -6.76 4.65 -0.06
N TYR A 98 -6.09 3.51 -0.28
CA TYR A 98 -4.69 3.49 -0.67
C TYR A 98 -4.49 4.21 -2.00
N LYS A 99 -5.32 3.89 -3.01
CA LYS A 99 -5.31 4.54 -4.33
C LYS A 99 -5.52 6.05 -4.28
N ILE A 100 -6.37 6.52 -3.37
CA ILE A 100 -6.58 7.95 -3.12
C ILE A 100 -5.31 8.58 -2.56
N CYS A 101 -4.67 7.93 -1.58
CA CYS A 101 -3.42 8.42 -0.97
C CYS A 101 -2.26 8.49 -1.96
N GLU A 102 -2.10 7.49 -2.84
CA GLU A 102 -1.08 7.49 -3.91
C GLU A 102 -1.50 8.30 -5.15
N GLN A 103 -2.69 8.89 -5.14
CA GLN A 103 -3.25 9.73 -6.22
C GLN A 103 -3.41 9.01 -7.56
N SER A 104 -3.55 7.68 -7.54
CA SER A 104 -3.74 6.86 -8.73
C SER A 104 -5.20 6.75 -9.17
N TYR A 105 -6.15 7.07 -8.28
CA TYR A 105 -7.57 6.91 -8.56
C TYR A 105 -8.36 8.21 -8.31
N PRO A 106 -9.15 8.65 -9.30
CA PRO A 106 -10.06 9.78 -9.14
C PRO A 106 -11.24 9.42 -8.25
N LEU A 107 -11.55 10.24 -7.24
CA LEU A 107 -12.69 10.01 -6.33
C LEU A 107 -14.07 10.09 -6.99
N SER A 108 -14.15 10.67 -8.19
CA SER A 108 -15.37 10.82 -8.99
C SER A 108 -15.00 11.00 -10.48
N ASP A 109 -16.01 11.03 -11.36
CA ASP A 109 -15.83 11.34 -12.79
C ASP A 109 -15.12 12.69 -13.03
N GLU A 110 -15.18 13.59 -12.05
CA GLU A 110 -14.51 14.90 -12.06
C GLU A 110 -13.01 14.85 -11.71
N LYS A 111 -12.45 13.66 -11.49
CA LYS A 111 -11.04 13.46 -11.13
C LYS A 111 -10.58 14.24 -9.90
N ILE A 112 -11.38 14.18 -8.84
CA ILE A 112 -11.00 14.78 -7.56
C ILE A 112 -9.77 14.04 -7.00
N VAL A 113 -8.66 14.78 -6.87
CA VAL A 113 -7.39 14.35 -6.27
C VAL A 113 -7.28 14.93 -4.87
N MET A 114 -6.83 14.12 -3.90
CA MET A 114 -6.63 14.54 -2.52
C MET A 114 -5.15 14.47 -2.11
N PRO A 115 -4.65 15.46 -1.34
CA PRO A 115 -5.26 16.77 -1.11
C PRO A 115 -5.44 17.56 -2.42
N PRO A 116 -6.40 18.50 -2.49
CA PRO A 116 -6.65 19.26 -3.71
C PRO A 116 -5.40 20.03 -4.17
N PRO A 117 -5.09 20.07 -5.47
CA PRO A 117 -4.01 20.89 -6.00
C PRO A 117 -4.17 22.35 -5.57
N GLY A 118 -3.08 22.97 -5.10
CA GLY A 118 -3.10 24.37 -4.64
C GLY A 118 -3.63 24.59 -3.21
N SER A 119 -4.08 23.55 -2.50
CA SER A 119 -4.53 23.66 -1.10
C SER A 119 -3.40 24.01 -0.10
N GLY A 120 -2.14 23.85 -0.49
CA GLY A 120 -0.98 24.00 0.40
C GLY A 120 -0.81 22.87 1.41
N ILE A 121 -1.70 21.87 1.40
CA ILE A 121 -1.63 20.70 2.29
C ILE A 121 -0.70 19.65 1.68
N PRO A 122 0.27 19.11 2.46
CA PRO A 122 1.23 18.16 1.93
C PRO A 122 0.55 16.83 1.56
N LYS A 123 1.02 16.25 0.45
CA LYS A 123 0.71 14.87 0.06
C LYS A 123 1.44 13.89 0.97
N TRP A 124 1.07 12.62 0.88
CA TRP A 124 1.84 11.55 1.49
C TRP A 124 3.16 11.37 0.74
N THR A 125 4.22 11.07 1.47
CA THR A 125 5.52 10.67 0.90
C THR A 125 5.51 9.18 0.54
N ASP A 126 6.44 8.75 -0.34
CA ASP A 126 6.57 7.34 -0.72
C ASP A 126 6.77 6.42 0.50
N GLN A 127 7.52 6.87 1.51
CA GLN A 127 7.73 6.11 2.75
C GLN A 127 6.45 5.98 3.59
N GLU A 128 5.61 7.01 3.60
CA GLU A 128 4.32 6.97 4.30
C GLU A 128 3.33 6.07 3.56
N LEU A 129 3.32 6.11 2.23
CA LEU A 129 2.53 5.18 1.39
C LEU A 129 2.98 3.74 1.61
N GLU A 130 4.29 3.48 1.64
CA GLU A 130 4.84 2.15 1.91
C GLU A 130 4.41 1.63 3.29
N LYS A 131 4.43 2.49 4.33
CA LYS A 131 3.91 2.13 5.65
C LYS A 131 2.43 1.80 5.62
N PHE A 132 1.64 2.57 4.88
CA PHE A 132 0.22 2.33 4.75
C PHE A 132 -0.09 1.02 4.05
N ALA A 133 0.59 0.74 2.93
CA ALA A 133 0.48 -0.52 2.21
C ALA A 133 0.82 -1.72 3.11
N LYS A 134 1.94 -1.62 3.85
CA LYS A 134 2.35 -2.66 4.81
C LYS A 134 1.33 -2.88 5.93
N TRP A 135 0.74 -1.81 6.48
CA TRP A 135 -0.31 -1.92 7.49
C TRP A 135 -1.60 -2.55 6.95
N ILE A 136 -2.01 -2.19 5.72
CA ILE A 136 -3.16 -2.82 5.06
C ILE A 136 -2.88 -4.31 4.83
N ALA A 137 -1.70 -4.65 4.29
CA ALA A 137 -1.27 -6.03 4.06
C ALA A 137 -1.18 -6.86 5.36
N ALA A 138 -0.87 -6.21 6.49
CA ALA A 138 -0.89 -6.82 7.83
C ALA A 138 -2.28 -7.12 8.38
N GLY A 139 -3.33 -6.71 7.66
CA GLY A 139 -4.71 -6.91 8.07
C GLY A 139 -5.43 -5.64 8.53
N ALA A 140 -4.85 -4.45 8.33
CA ALA A 140 -5.45 -3.17 8.72
C ALA A 140 -5.85 -3.12 10.21
N LEU A 141 -4.92 -3.53 11.08
CA LEU A 141 -5.18 -3.72 12.51
C LEU A 141 -5.43 -2.38 13.23
N LYS A 142 -6.33 -2.41 14.21
CA LYS A 142 -6.60 -1.28 15.12
C LYS A 142 -5.63 -1.32 16.31
N ASN A 143 -4.38 -0.90 16.11
CA ASN A 143 -3.27 -1.00 17.08
C ASN A 143 -2.55 0.33 17.36
#